data_AF-A0A2A3XUC0-F1
#
_entry.id   AF-A0A2A3XUC0-F1
#
_cell.length_a   1.000
_cell.length_b   1.000
_cell.length_c   1.000
_cell.angle_alpha   90.00
_cell.angle_beta   90.00
_cell.angle_gamma   90.00
#
_symmetry.space_group_name_H-M   'P 1'
#
loop_
_entity.id
_entity.type
_entity.pdbx_description
1 polymer ?
#
loop_
_entity_poly.entity_id
_entity_poly.type
_entity_poly.pdbx_seq_one_letter_code
_entity_poly.pdbx_strand_id
1 'polypeptide(L)'
;MTSRRSLIIAAVVITAIVLVAVASYFISSTTKDNTSAATPTIPSEPTRISDNGFPVSQFHANEGGTKTAQDGHTRIGYTASCDDAVRAAVNYVPAESYGTGDWEQREATLNTIIAVNEDGAEYIDALRSLAKDGDTSEKMLFDPAIFKVVSCEAGKTASVAVVQRIENSSFTIDGRTVPAAVEVRVVEQLLVWEKDDWKLDFSGENATYRPETQLLYTQGKKEPSSAREILGDLFTDSDGNPLSRDGWMELAQ
;
A
#
# COMPACT_ATOMS: atom_id res chain seq x y z
N MET A 1 -15.45 16.08 40.47
CA MET A 1 -15.24 15.95 39.01
C MET A 1 -14.12 14.95 38.69
N THR A 2 -14.25 13.70 39.14
CA THR A 2 -13.19 12.67 38.98
C THR A 2 -13.71 11.34 38.43
N SER A 3 -15.02 11.08 38.42
CA SER A 3 -15.55 9.77 37.99
C SER A 3 -15.65 9.58 36.47
N ARG A 4 -15.86 10.64 35.68
CA ARG A 4 -16.02 10.52 34.21
C ARG A 4 -14.70 10.34 33.46
N ARG A 5 -13.61 10.93 33.95
CA ARG A 5 -12.27 10.78 33.33
C ARG A 5 -11.68 9.38 33.60
N SER A 6 -11.89 8.84 34.80
CA SER A 6 -11.49 7.46 35.12
C SER A 6 -12.31 6.42 34.34
N LEU A 7 -13.58 6.68 34.04
CA LEU A 7 -14.41 5.78 33.23
C LEU A 7 -14.00 5.75 31.75
N ILE A 8 -13.58 6.90 31.19
CA ILE A 8 -13.11 7.00 29.79
C ILE A 8 -11.71 6.39 29.63
N ILE A 9 -10.81 6.63 30.58
CA ILE A 9 -9.48 5.99 30.58
C ILE A 9 -9.63 4.48 30.80
N ALA A 10 -10.52 4.04 31.70
CA ALA A 10 -10.80 2.62 31.88
C ALA A 10 -11.41 2.01 30.60
N ALA A 11 -12.34 2.68 29.92
CA ALA A 11 -12.91 2.16 28.67
C ALA A 11 -11.85 2.05 27.56
N VAL A 12 -11.03 3.08 27.32
CA VAL A 12 -10.00 3.06 26.27
C VAL A 12 -8.89 2.05 26.58
N VAL A 13 -8.47 1.95 27.85
CA VAL A 13 -7.47 0.95 28.28
C VAL A 13 -8.06 -0.46 28.21
N ILE A 14 -9.33 -0.67 28.57
CA ILE A 14 -9.99 -1.98 28.43
C ILE A 14 -10.17 -2.35 26.96
N THR A 15 -10.53 -1.42 26.06
CA THR A 15 -10.65 -1.71 24.62
C THR A 15 -9.29 -2.00 24.00
N ALA A 16 -8.25 -1.27 24.37
CA ALA A 16 -6.88 -1.54 23.92
C ALA A 16 -6.36 -2.88 24.47
N ILE A 17 -6.63 -3.22 25.74
CA ILE A 17 -6.26 -4.50 26.34
C ILE A 17 -7.07 -5.65 25.75
N VAL A 18 -8.35 -5.47 25.42
CA VAL A 18 -9.18 -6.49 24.75
C VAL A 18 -8.70 -6.72 23.32
N LEU A 19 -8.34 -5.67 22.57
CA LEU A 19 -7.75 -5.82 21.24
C LEU A 19 -6.37 -6.51 21.28
N VAL A 20 -5.53 -6.17 22.26
CA VAL A 20 -4.21 -6.80 22.45
C VAL A 20 -4.32 -8.23 22.99
N ALA A 21 -5.28 -8.52 23.88
CA ALA A 21 -5.49 -9.86 24.44
C ALA A 21 -6.17 -10.82 23.44
N VAL A 22 -7.06 -10.31 22.58
CA VAL A 22 -7.61 -11.07 21.44
C VAL A 22 -6.49 -11.35 20.42
N ALA A 23 -5.65 -10.37 20.09
CA ALA A 23 -4.46 -10.59 19.27
C ALA A 23 -3.50 -11.63 19.88
N SER A 24 -3.27 -11.58 21.20
CA SER A 24 -2.38 -12.51 21.91
C SER A 24 -2.95 -13.94 22.02
N TYR A 25 -4.27 -14.09 22.21
CA TYR A 25 -4.93 -15.41 22.28
C TYR A 25 -4.93 -16.11 20.91
N PHE A 26 -4.96 -15.35 19.80
CA PHE A 26 -4.86 -15.92 18.46
C PHE A 26 -3.42 -16.19 18.01
N ILE A 27 -2.42 -15.44 18.48
CA ILE A 27 -0.99 -15.76 18.28
C ILE A 27 -0.63 -17.12 18.91
N SER A 28 -1.25 -17.50 20.03
CA SER A 28 -0.93 -18.76 20.73
C SER A 28 -1.61 -20.01 20.14
N SER A 29 -2.53 -19.90 19.18
CA SER A 29 -3.34 -21.04 18.71
C SER A 29 -3.06 -21.53 17.28
N THR A 30 -2.16 -20.90 16.53
CA THR A 30 -1.84 -21.32 15.14
C THR A 30 -0.37 -21.63 14.94
N THR A 31 0.19 -22.47 15.81
CA THR A 31 1.27 -23.37 15.38
C THR A 31 0.62 -24.57 14.69
N LYS A 32 0.42 -24.51 13.37
CA LYS A 32 0.22 -25.70 12.53
C LYS A 32 0.48 -25.41 11.05
N ASP A 33 1.70 -25.79 10.67
CA ASP A 33 2.09 -26.47 9.42
C ASP A 33 1.64 -25.89 8.06
N ASN A 34 2.61 -25.20 7.42
CA ASN A 34 3.08 -25.32 6.04
C ASN A 34 2.23 -26.12 5.02
N THR A 35 2.05 -25.58 3.80
CA THR A 35 2.53 -26.21 2.54
C THR A 35 2.43 -25.26 1.33
N SER A 36 3.55 -25.18 0.59
CA SER A 36 3.80 -24.72 -0.79
C SER A 36 3.58 -23.25 -1.18
N ALA A 37 4.65 -22.47 -1.03
CA ALA A 37 4.90 -21.28 -1.85
C ALA A 37 5.37 -21.71 -3.26
N ALA A 38 4.72 -21.20 -4.31
CA ALA A 38 5.19 -21.34 -5.69
C ALA A 38 6.43 -20.45 -5.94
N THR A 39 7.36 -20.93 -6.75
CA THR A 39 8.63 -20.25 -7.07
C THR A 39 8.38 -18.89 -7.74
N PRO A 40 8.98 -17.79 -7.26
CA PRO A 40 8.83 -16.48 -7.89
C PRO A 40 9.54 -16.45 -9.26
N THR A 41 8.83 -15.97 -10.28
CA THR A 41 9.45 -15.65 -11.59
C THR A 41 10.35 -14.43 -11.39
N ILE A 42 11.66 -14.62 -11.49
CA ILE A 42 12.67 -13.58 -11.30
C ILE A 42 12.57 -12.58 -12.47
N PRO A 43 12.39 -11.27 -12.21
CA PRO A 43 12.51 -10.23 -13.23
C PRO A 43 13.89 -10.28 -13.90
N SER A 44 14.00 -9.80 -15.14
CA SER A 44 15.27 -9.70 -15.88
C SER A 44 16.42 -9.16 -15.01
N GLU A 45 17.63 -9.75 -15.11
CA GLU A 45 18.77 -9.38 -14.25
C GLU A 45 19.01 -7.85 -14.24
N PRO A 46 19.12 -7.25 -13.03
CA PRO A 46 19.35 -5.82 -12.88
C PRO A 46 20.75 -5.45 -13.36
N THR A 47 20.85 -4.36 -14.13
CA THR A 47 22.11 -3.91 -14.76
C THR A 47 22.95 -3.01 -13.86
N ARG A 48 22.39 -2.51 -12.75
CA ARG A 48 23.09 -1.67 -11.77
C ARG A 48 22.50 -1.79 -10.36
N ILE A 49 23.29 -1.42 -9.36
CA ILE A 49 22.87 -1.20 -7.98
C ILE A 49 22.80 0.32 -7.73
N SER A 50 21.75 0.80 -7.07
CA SER A 50 21.58 2.22 -6.71
C SER A 50 22.47 2.62 -5.53
N ASP A 51 22.57 3.94 -5.28
CA ASP A 51 23.26 4.48 -4.11
C ASP A 51 22.60 4.06 -2.77
N ASN A 52 21.34 3.62 -2.83
CA ASN A 52 20.61 3.06 -1.70
C ASN A 52 20.89 1.57 -1.49
N GLY A 53 21.63 0.93 -2.40
CA GLY A 53 22.03 -0.48 -2.30
C GLY A 53 20.99 -1.47 -2.82
N PHE A 54 20.02 -1.02 -3.61
CA PHE A 54 19.05 -1.90 -4.28
C PHE A 54 19.44 -2.14 -5.73
N PRO A 55 19.17 -3.33 -6.29
CA PRO A 55 19.18 -3.50 -7.73
C PRO A 55 18.14 -2.59 -8.39
N VAL A 56 18.48 -2.02 -9.54
CA VAL A 56 17.61 -1.09 -10.24
C VAL A 56 16.84 -1.81 -11.33
N SER A 57 15.53 -1.56 -11.42
CA SER A 57 14.66 -2.07 -12.47
C SER A 57 15.06 -1.55 -13.86
N GLN A 58 14.56 -2.22 -14.90
CA GLN A 58 14.74 -1.78 -16.29
C GLN A 58 13.68 -0.77 -16.75
N PHE A 59 12.72 -0.42 -15.90
CA PHE A 59 11.59 0.44 -16.24
C PHE A 59 11.39 1.54 -15.20
N HIS A 60 10.91 2.68 -15.68
CA HIS A 60 10.63 3.86 -14.88
C HIS A 60 9.17 3.91 -14.42
N ALA A 61 8.88 4.74 -13.43
CA ALA A 61 7.50 5.09 -13.11
C ALA A 61 6.82 5.78 -14.31
N ASN A 62 5.52 5.58 -14.46
CA ASN A 62 4.69 6.05 -15.58
C ASN A 62 5.04 5.46 -16.96
N GLU A 63 5.90 4.43 -17.02
CA GLU A 63 6.12 3.66 -18.25
C GLU A 63 5.13 2.49 -18.39
N GLY A 64 5.06 1.94 -19.60
CA GLY A 64 4.13 0.88 -19.95
C GLY A 64 2.71 1.39 -20.20
N GLY A 65 1.80 0.43 -20.38
CA GLY A 65 0.43 0.70 -20.81
C GLY A 65 0.36 1.29 -22.23
N THR A 66 -0.75 1.07 -22.90
CA THR A 66 -1.00 1.62 -24.24
C THR A 66 -1.86 2.87 -24.21
N LYS A 67 -2.45 3.18 -23.05
CA LYS A 67 -3.43 4.26 -22.88
C LYS A 67 -3.21 4.98 -21.54
N THR A 68 -3.88 6.12 -21.42
CA THR A 68 -4.01 6.87 -20.17
C THR A 68 -5.48 6.85 -19.75
N ALA A 69 -5.75 6.71 -18.46
CA ALA A 69 -7.07 6.72 -17.87
C ALA A 69 -7.67 8.14 -17.88
N GLN A 70 -8.87 8.26 -17.31
CA GLN A 70 -9.69 9.49 -17.40
C GLN A 70 -9.16 10.62 -16.53
N ASP A 71 -8.36 10.31 -15.51
CA ASP A 71 -7.63 11.27 -14.69
C ASP A 71 -6.45 11.95 -15.44
N GLY A 72 -6.18 11.56 -16.69
CA GLY A 72 -5.16 12.16 -17.54
C GLY A 72 -3.72 11.77 -17.22
N HIS A 73 -3.48 10.88 -16.25
CA HIS A 73 -2.12 10.49 -15.87
C HIS A 73 -1.94 8.98 -15.62
N THR A 74 -2.94 8.28 -15.10
CA THR A 74 -2.80 6.85 -14.77
C THR A 74 -2.69 6.01 -16.04
N ARG A 75 -1.59 5.26 -16.18
CA ARG A 75 -1.33 4.38 -17.33
C ARG A 75 -2.17 3.10 -17.23
N ILE A 76 -2.80 2.69 -18.33
CA ILE A 76 -3.66 1.48 -18.44
C ILE A 76 -3.43 0.75 -19.77
N GLY A 77 -4.03 -0.43 -19.93
CA GLY A 77 -3.94 -1.22 -21.16
C GLY A 77 -2.57 -1.88 -21.30
N TYR A 78 -2.15 -2.55 -20.24
CA TYR A 78 -0.93 -3.32 -20.14
C TYR A 78 -1.04 -4.68 -20.86
N THR A 79 0.08 -5.37 -21.04
CA THR A 79 0.10 -6.77 -21.48
C THR A 79 0.02 -7.73 -20.29
N ALA A 80 -0.27 -9.00 -20.56
CA ALA A 80 -0.33 -10.06 -19.55
C ALA A 80 1.02 -10.42 -18.88
N SER A 81 2.11 -9.71 -19.18
CA SER A 81 3.44 -10.00 -18.63
C SER A 81 3.58 -9.57 -17.16
N CYS A 82 4.49 -10.22 -16.43
CA CYS A 82 4.78 -9.87 -15.04
C CYS A 82 5.43 -8.48 -14.89
N ASP A 83 6.30 -8.09 -15.82
CA ASP A 83 6.88 -6.74 -15.80
C ASP A 83 5.79 -5.67 -15.91
N ASP A 84 4.77 -5.91 -16.73
CA ASP A 84 3.63 -5.02 -16.85
C ASP A 84 2.70 -5.06 -15.64
N ALA A 85 2.61 -6.18 -14.91
CA ALA A 85 1.92 -6.23 -13.62
C ALA A 85 2.60 -5.31 -12.60
N VAL A 86 3.94 -5.28 -12.59
CA VAL A 86 4.70 -4.39 -11.71
C VAL A 86 4.54 -2.92 -12.11
N ARG A 87 4.61 -2.61 -13.41
CA ARG A 87 4.33 -1.25 -13.91
C ARG A 87 2.93 -0.79 -13.52
N ALA A 88 1.93 -1.67 -13.67
CA ALA A 88 0.57 -1.38 -13.24
C ALA A 88 0.49 -1.07 -11.73
N ALA A 89 1.04 -1.93 -10.88
CA ALA A 89 1.06 -1.73 -9.42
C ALA A 89 1.64 -0.36 -9.03
N VAL A 90 2.82 -0.06 -9.54
CA VAL A 90 3.52 1.21 -9.31
C VAL A 90 2.70 2.41 -9.81
N ASN A 91 2.16 2.33 -11.02
CA ASN A 91 1.42 3.43 -11.66
C ASN A 91 0.03 3.64 -11.06
N TYR A 92 -0.54 2.65 -10.36
CA TYR A 92 -1.84 2.77 -9.70
C TYR A 92 -1.76 3.43 -8.32
N VAL A 93 -0.58 3.53 -7.69
CA VAL A 93 -0.41 4.18 -6.37
C VAL A 93 -1.04 5.58 -6.33
N PRO A 94 -0.73 6.50 -7.26
CA PRO A 94 -1.29 7.86 -7.20
C PRO A 94 -2.80 7.90 -7.48
N ALA A 95 -3.30 6.94 -8.27
CA ALA A 95 -4.71 6.83 -8.65
C ALA A 95 -5.61 6.57 -7.43
N GLU A 96 -5.08 6.01 -6.35
CA GLU A 96 -5.81 5.76 -5.10
C GLU A 96 -5.90 6.99 -4.17
N SER A 97 -5.36 8.15 -4.55
CA SER A 97 -5.55 9.42 -3.82
C SER A 97 -7.02 9.87 -3.87
N TYR A 98 -7.47 10.59 -2.83
CA TYR A 98 -8.84 11.09 -2.72
C TYR A 98 -8.92 12.47 -2.06
N GLY A 99 -10.07 13.13 -2.20
CA GLY A 99 -10.34 14.43 -1.57
C GLY A 99 -9.72 15.65 -2.26
N THR A 100 -8.94 15.44 -3.33
CA THR A 100 -8.39 16.51 -4.17
C THR A 100 -8.71 16.26 -5.65
N GLY A 101 -8.86 17.34 -6.42
CA GLY A 101 -9.13 17.27 -7.86
C GLY A 101 -10.58 16.90 -8.24
N ASP A 102 -10.76 16.45 -9.48
CA ASP A 102 -12.06 16.04 -10.03
C ASP A 102 -12.37 14.59 -9.64
N TRP A 103 -13.31 14.42 -8.71
CA TRP A 103 -13.73 13.11 -8.22
C TRP A 103 -14.38 12.25 -9.30
N GLU A 104 -15.11 12.83 -10.26
CA GLU A 104 -15.80 12.04 -11.29
C GLU A 104 -14.78 11.34 -12.20
N GLN A 105 -13.74 12.06 -12.63
CA GLN A 105 -12.64 11.50 -13.42
C GLN A 105 -11.83 10.46 -12.62
N ARG A 106 -11.63 10.72 -11.33
CA ARG A 106 -10.94 9.81 -10.40
C ARG A 106 -11.72 8.52 -10.25
N GLU A 107 -13.00 8.61 -9.94
CA GLU A 107 -13.89 7.47 -9.76
C GLU A 107 -13.95 6.62 -11.03
N ALA A 108 -14.04 7.25 -12.20
CA ALA A 108 -14.03 6.51 -13.45
C ALA A 108 -12.68 5.83 -13.74
N THR A 109 -11.57 6.43 -13.28
CA THR A 109 -10.25 5.80 -13.31
C THR A 109 -10.19 4.60 -12.36
N LEU A 110 -10.66 4.75 -11.12
CA LEU A 110 -10.73 3.65 -10.14
C LEU A 110 -11.56 2.49 -10.68
N ASN A 111 -12.75 2.75 -11.24
CA ASN A 111 -13.58 1.74 -11.89
C ASN A 111 -12.89 1.06 -13.10
N THR A 112 -11.88 1.70 -13.69
CA THR A 112 -11.09 1.13 -14.77
C THR A 112 -9.96 0.26 -14.25
N ILE A 113 -9.30 0.62 -13.15
CA ILE A 113 -8.09 -0.06 -12.66
C ILE A 113 -8.36 -1.05 -11.53
N ILE A 114 -9.54 -1.05 -10.92
CA ILE A 114 -9.95 -1.98 -9.88
C ILE A 114 -10.74 -3.14 -10.49
N ALA A 115 -10.49 -4.35 -10.00
CA ALA A 115 -11.18 -5.56 -10.43
C ALA A 115 -12.68 -5.47 -10.13
N VAL A 116 -13.50 -6.05 -11.00
CA VAL A 116 -14.97 -5.96 -10.85
C VAL A 116 -15.45 -7.03 -9.87
N ASN A 117 -15.42 -6.68 -8.59
CA ASN A 117 -15.95 -7.48 -7.48
C ASN A 117 -16.58 -6.59 -6.40
N GLU A 118 -17.24 -7.22 -5.40
CA GLU A 118 -17.94 -6.51 -4.31
C GLU A 118 -16.98 -5.65 -3.49
N ASP A 119 -15.84 -6.22 -3.08
CA ASP A 119 -14.82 -5.53 -2.28
C ASP A 119 -14.24 -4.29 -3.00
N GLY A 120 -14.03 -4.39 -4.32
CA GLY A 120 -13.59 -3.27 -5.15
C GLY A 120 -14.63 -2.16 -5.24
N ALA A 121 -15.91 -2.51 -5.35
CA ALA A 121 -17.00 -1.53 -5.31
C ALA A 121 -17.11 -0.84 -3.94
N GLU A 122 -17.02 -1.61 -2.86
CA GLU A 122 -17.00 -1.10 -1.48
C GLU A 122 -15.81 -0.16 -1.25
N TYR A 123 -14.64 -0.50 -1.76
CA TYR A 123 -13.45 0.35 -1.66
C TYR A 123 -13.65 1.71 -2.35
N ILE A 124 -14.16 1.72 -3.59
CA ILE A 124 -14.45 2.97 -4.32
C ILE A 124 -15.49 3.80 -3.56
N ASP A 125 -16.53 3.16 -3.02
CA ASP A 125 -17.56 3.84 -2.24
C ASP A 125 -17.02 4.41 -0.93
N ALA A 126 -16.10 3.71 -0.26
CA ALA A 126 -15.42 4.20 0.94
C ALA A 126 -14.58 5.46 0.62
N LEU A 127 -13.78 5.43 -0.44
CA LEU A 127 -13.01 6.60 -0.89
C LEU A 127 -13.93 7.77 -1.28
N ARG A 128 -15.08 7.48 -1.92
CA ARG A 128 -16.10 8.50 -2.25
C ARG A 128 -16.65 9.14 -0.99
N SER A 129 -16.96 8.36 0.04
CA SER A 129 -17.48 8.86 1.30
C SER A 129 -16.48 9.78 1.98
N LEU A 130 -15.22 9.35 2.10
CA LEU A 130 -14.15 10.14 2.70
C LEU A 130 -13.95 11.47 1.97
N ALA A 131 -13.90 11.45 0.64
CA ALA A 131 -13.79 12.65 -0.18
C ALA A 131 -14.99 13.61 0.02
N LYS A 132 -16.22 13.09 0.13
CA LYS A 132 -17.43 13.88 0.38
C LYS A 132 -17.43 14.52 1.77
N ASP A 133 -16.86 13.83 2.75
CA ASP A 133 -16.72 14.34 4.12
C ASP A 133 -15.59 15.37 4.26
N GLY A 134 -14.90 15.68 3.16
CA GLY A 134 -13.83 16.67 3.09
C GLY A 134 -12.48 16.15 3.57
N ASP A 135 -12.35 14.83 3.76
CA ASP A 135 -11.07 14.19 4.01
C ASP A 135 -10.24 14.13 2.72
N THR A 136 -8.92 14.28 2.84
CA THR A 136 -8.01 14.22 1.71
C THR A 136 -6.80 13.36 2.02
N SER A 137 -6.47 12.49 1.08
CA SER A 137 -5.27 11.67 1.13
C SER A 137 -4.56 11.70 -0.22
N GLU A 138 -3.29 12.09 -0.20
CA GLU A 138 -2.40 11.99 -1.36
C GLU A 138 -1.48 10.80 -1.18
N LYS A 139 -1.59 9.82 -2.08
CA LYS A 139 -0.70 8.67 -2.14
C LYS A 139 0.32 8.89 -3.24
N MET A 140 1.58 8.66 -2.93
CA MET A 140 2.68 8.74 -3.88
C MET A 140 3.67 7.61 -3.65
N LEU A 141 4.48 7.30 -4.66
CA LEU A 141 5.63 6.44 -4.44
C LEU A 141 6.59 7.15 -3.48
N PHE A 142 7.17 6.39 -2.55
CA PHE A 142 8.29 6.88 -1.76
C PHE A 142 9.48 7.25 -2.68
N ASP A 143 10.35 8.16 -2.26
CA ASP A 143 11.58 8.49 -2.98
C ASP A 143 12.80 8.10 -2.11
N PRO A 144 13.61 7.11 -2.54
CA PRO A 144 13.56 6.38 -3.80
C PRO A 144 12.36 5.42 -3.89
N ALA A 145 11.79 5.28 -5.09
CA ALA A 145 10.66 4.39 -5.30
C ALA A 145 11.15 2.94 -5.34
N ILE A 146 10.77 2.16 -4.32
CA ILE A 146 11.18 0.77 -4.18
C ILE A 146 9.98 -0.17 -4.14
N PHE A 147 10.16 -1.35 -4.72
CA PHE A 147 9.15 -2.38 -4.82
C PHE A 147 9.75 -3.78 -4.69
N LYS A 148 8.91 -4.78 -4.45
CA LYS A 148 9.27 -6.19 -4.44
C LYS A 148 8.17 -7.01 -5.10
N VAL A 149 8.54 -7.87 -6.03
CA VAL A 149 7.62 -8.85 -6.61
C VAL A 149 7.51 -10.02 -5.63
N VAL A 150 6.35 -10.14 -4.97
CA VAL A 150 6.09 -11.22 -4.01
C VAL A 150 5.72 -12.50 -4.76
N SER A 151 4.83 -12.39 -5.74
CA SER A 151 4.47 -13.47 -6.65
C SER A 151 3.98 -12.91 -7.98
N CYS A 152 4.13 -13.66 -9.06
CA CYS A 152 3.49 -13.31 -10.32
C CYS A 152 3.31 -14.55 -11.21
N GLU A 153 2.09 -14.69 -11.72
CA GLU A 153 1.74 -15.60 -12.80
C GLU A 153 1.15 -14.79 -13.96
N ALA A 154 1.89 -14.73 -15.07
CA ALA A 154 1.54 -13.95 -16.26
C ALA A 154 0.11 -14.27 -16.74
N GLY A 155 -0.70 -13.23 -16.95
CA GLY A 155 -2.08 -13.33 -17.40
C GLY A 155 -3.06 -13.94 -16.39
N LYS A 156 -2.66 -14.04 -15.12
CA LYS A 156 -3.54 -14.52 -14.04
C LYS A 156 -3.54 -13.59 -12.85
N THR A 157 -2.53 -13.64 -12.00
CA THR A 157 -2.46 -12.88 -10.75
C THR A 157 -1.03 -12.41 -10.48
N ALA A 158 -0.89 -11.31 -9.76
CA ALA A 158 0.38 -10.83 -9.26
C ALA A 158 0.22 -10.26 -7.86
N SER A 159 1.30 -10.30 -7.08
CA SER A 159 1.43 -9.60 -5.82
C SER A 159 2.71 -8.79 -5.83
N VAL A 160 2.58 -7.48 -5.64
CA VAL A 160 3.69 -6.52 -5.69
C VAL A 160 3.64 -5.65 -4.46
N ALA A 161 4.67 -5.73 -3.61
CA ALA A 161 4.90 -4.81 -2.51
C ALA A 161 5.50 -3.51 -3.04
N VAL A 162 4.91 -2.37 -2.68
CA VAL A 162 5.35 -1.03 -3.08
C VAL A 162 5.46 -0.16 -1.85
N VAL A 163 6.55 0.58 -1.71
CA VAL A 163 6.66 1.58 -0.63
C VAL A 163 5.99 2.87 -1.07
N GLN A 164 4.97 3.24 -0.33
CA GLN A 164 4.15 4.42 -0.55
C GLN A 164 4.42 5.45 0.54
N ARG A 165 4.38 6.72 0.15
CA ARG A 165 4.23 7.85 1.06
C ARG A 165 2.80 8.35 0.95
N ILE A 166 2.15 8.54 2.09
CA ILE A 166 0.74 8.93 2.18
C ILE A 166 0.68 10.21 3.01
N GLU A 167 0.18 11.28 2.41
CA GLU A 167 -0.11 12.53 3.12
C GLU A 167 -1.62 12.64 3.35
N ASN A 168 -2.01 12.63 4.63
CA ASN A 168 -3.40 12.86 5.03
C ASN A 168 -3.53 14.28 5.57
N SER A 169 -4.54 15.03 5.12
CA SER A 169 -4.84 16.33 5.70
C SER A 169 -5.49 16.19 7.07
N SER A 170 -5.61 17.30 7.80
CA SER A 170 -6.37 17.29 9.05
C SER A 170 -7.86 17.21 8.74
N PHE A 171 -8.56 16.23 9.32
CA PHE A 171 -9.99 16.06 9.17
C PHE A 171 -10.69 15.98 10.53
N THR A 172 -12.02 16.08 10.56
CA THR A 172 -12.80 16.01 11.81
C THR A 172 -13.79 14.85 11.75
N ILE A 173 -13.70 13.93 12.70
CA ILE A 173 -14.67 12.83 12.89
C ILE A 173 -15.27 12.96 14.29
N ASP A 174 -16.59 12.90 14.39
CA ASP A 174 -17.35 12.94 15.64
C ASP A 174 -16.95 14.10 16.58
N GLY A 175 -16.69 15.27 16.01
CA GLY A 175 -16.30 16.48 16.74
C GLY A 175 -14.87 16.45 17.31
N ARG A 176 -14.04 15.49 16.88
CA ARG A 176 -12.60 15.42 17.18
C ARG A 176 -11.79 15.70 15.92
N THR A 177 -10.86 16.63 16.02
CA THR A 177 -9.90 16.91 14.94
C THR A 177 -8.78 15.88 14.97
N VAL A 178 -8.64 15.14 13.87
CA VAL A 178 -7.46 14.33 13.58
C VAL A 178 -6.46 15.24 12.86
N PRO A 179 -5.24 15.42 13.38
CA PRO A 179 -4.25 16.27 12.73
C PRO A 179 -3.71 15.60 11.45
N ALA A 180 -3.21 16.44 10.55
CA ALA A 180 -2.51 15.97 9.35
C ALA A 180 -1.36 15.03 9.71
N ALA A 181 -1.13 14.05 8.85
CA ALA A 181 -0.13 13.02 9.05
C ALA A 181 0.58 12.69 7.73
N VAL A 182 1.88 12.43 7.82
CA VAL A 182 2.65 11.80 6.75
C VAL A 182 2.97 10.38 7.22
N GLU A 183 2.68 9.42 6.37
CA GLU A 183 2.92 8.01 6.62
C GLU A 183 3.79 7.44 5.51
N VAL A 184 4.71 6.56 5.88
CA VAL A 184 5.40 5.70 4.91
C VAL A 184 4.99 4.28 5.22
N ARG A 185 4.46 3.60 4.21
CA ARG A 185 3.94 2.23 4.30
C ARG A 185 4.47 1.40 3.16
N VAL A 186 4.83 0.15 3.43
CA VAL A 186 4.79 -0.85 2.37
C VAL A 186 3.33 -1.24 2.17
N VAL A 187 2.88 -1.25 0.94
CA VAL A 187 1.58 -1.78 0.57
C VAL A 187 1.82 -2.87 -0.45
N GLU A 188 1.52 -4.10 -0.07
CA GLU A 188 1.43 -5.18 -1.02
C GLU A 188 0.09 -5.05 -1.77
N GLN A 189 0.17 -4.91 -3.08
CA GLN A 189 -0.96 -4.78 -3.99
C GLN A 189 -1.18 -6.12 -4.68
N LEU A 190 -2.41 -6.62 -4.62
CA LEU A 190 -2.81 -7.81 -5.38
C LEU A 190 -3.33 -7.29 -6.72
N LEU A 191 -2.93 -7.97 -7.80
CA LEU A 191 -3.44 -7.71 -9.12
C LEU A 191 -4.02 -8.98 -9.72
N VAL A 192 -5.09 -8.82 -10.48
CA VAL A 192 -5.70 -9.86 -11.30
C VAL A 192 -5.72 -9.41 -12.75
N TRP A 193 -5.53 -10.35 -13.67
CA TRP A 193 -5.69 -10.12 -15.09
C TRP A 193 -7.17 -10.23 -15.46
N GLU A 194 -7.79 -9.09 -15.77
CA GLU A 194 -9.21 -9.00 -16.11
C GLU A 194 -9.42 -8.07 -17.31
N LYS A 195 -10.24 -8.51 -18.28
CA LYS A 195 -10.62 -7.72 -19.47
C LYS A 195 -9.40 -7.16 -20.21
N ASP A 196 -8.42 -8.03 -20.43
CA ASP A 196 -7.17 -7.74 -21.15
C ASP A 196 -6.31 -6.64 -20.52
N ASP A 197 -6.33 -6.52 -19.19
CA ASP A 197 -5.51 -5.56 -18.45
C ASP A 197 -5.27 -6.02 -16.99
N TRP A 198 -4.25 -5.46 -16.33
CA TRP A 198 -4.00 -5.71 -14.91
C TRP A 198 -4.86 -4.79 -14.04
N LYS A 199 -5.54 -5.37 -13.05
CA LYS A 199 -6.45 -4.66 -12.14
C LYS A 199 -6.07 -4.89 -10.68
N LEU A 200 -6.21 -3.88 -9.83
CA LEU A 200 -6.11 -4.02 -8.38
C LEU A 200 -7.23 -4.92 -7.87
N ASP A 201 -6.86 -5.97 -7.14
CA ASP A 201 -7.80 -6.90 -6.55
C ASP A 201 -7.85 -6.70 -5.03
N PHE A 202 -9.04 -6.37 -4.54
CA PHE A 202 -9.34 -6.21 -3.12
C PHE A 202 -10.11 -7.41 -2.55
N SER A 203 -10.22 -8.51 -3.30
CA SER A 203 -10.93 -9.70 -2.82
C SER A 203 -10.08 -10.60 -1.90
N GLY A 204 -10.75 -11.15 -0.88
CA GLY A 204 -10.20 -12.19 0.00
C GLY A 204 -9.55 -11.71 1.32
N GLU A 205 -9.22 -12.65 2.21
CA GLU A 205 -8.61 -12.39 3.54
C GLU A 205 -7.25 -11.65 3.47
N ASN A 206 -6.61 -11.66 2.30
CA ASN A 206 -5.35 -10.94 2.02
C ASN A 206 -5.54 -9.44 1.67
N ALA A 207 -6.78 -8.97 1.52
CA ALA A 207 -7.06 -7.58 1.21
C ALA A 207 -6.92 -6.65 2.42
N THR A 208 -7.05 -7.18 3.65
CA THR A 208 -7.15 -6.37 4.88
C THR A 208 -5.91 -6.44 5.78
N TYR A 209 -5.03 -7.43 5.61
CA TYR A 209 -3.80 -7.55 6.36
C TYR A 209 -2.72 -8.17 5.49
N ARG A 210 -1.65 -7.42 5.22
CA ARG A 210 -0.49 -7.93 4.50
C ARG A 210 0.73 -7.87 5.41
N PRO A 211 1.49 -8.96 5.51
CA PRO A 211 2.58 -9.09 6.48
C PRO A 211 3.68 -8.04 6.31
N GLU A 212 3.75 -7.39 5.14
CA GLU A 212 4.72 -6.33 4.88
C GLU A 212 4.19 -4.92 5.22
N THR A 213 2.90 -4.72 5.54
CA THR A 213 2.36 -3.38 5.86
C THR A 213 2.92 -2.81 7.15
N GLN A 214 4.08 -2.15 7.04
CA GLN A 214 4.76 -1.49 8.15
C GLN A 214 4.44 0.00 8.12
N LEU A 215 3.77 0.49 9.16
CA LEU A 215 3.57 1.92 9.38
C LEU A 215 4.82 2.48 10.08
N LEU A 216 5.67 3.18 9.33
CA LEU A 216 6.95 3.66 9.86
C LEU A 216 6.81 4.94 10.68
N TYR A 217 5.95 5.86 10.24
CA TYR A 217 5.79 7.17 10.86
C TYR A 217 4.32 7.57 10.95
N THR A 218 3.96 8.14 12.09
CA THR A 218 2.65 8.76 12.34
C THR A 218 2.84 9.98 13.25
N GLN A 219 1.77 10.77 13.33
CA GLN A 219 1.55 11.95 14.17
C GLN A 219 2.53 12.17 15.34
N GLY A 220 3.09 13.39 15.41
CA GLY A 220 3.86 13.87 16.56
C GLY A 220 5.33 13.44 16.60
N LYS A 221 5.76 12.55 15.70
CA LYS A 221 7.19 12.30 15.43
C LYS A 221 7.70 13.28 14.38
N LYS A 222 8.94 13.73 14.53
CA LYS A 222 9.62 14.53 13.50
C LYS A 222 9.69 13.68 12.23
N GLU A 223 9.26 14.23 11.10
CA GLU A 223 9.46 13.59 9.79
C GLU A 223 10.96 13.26 9.64
N PRO A 224 11.30 12.04 9.21
CA PRO A 224 12.68 11.67 8.95
C PRO A 224 13.36 12.67 8.03
N SER A 225 14.60 12.98 8.35
CA SER A 225 15.33 14.05 7.66
C SER A 225 15.91 13.61 6.31
N SER A 226 15.85 12.31 6.00
CA SER A 226 16.37 11.75 4.75
C SER A 226 15.73 10.42 4.37
N ALA A 227 15.74 10.11 3.08
CA ALA A 227 15.33 8.81 2.55
C ALA A 227 16.12 7.64 3.17
N ARG A 228 17.41 7.85 3.49
CA ARG A 228 18.26 6.83 4.13
C ARG A 228 17.78 6.44 5.52
N GLU A 229 17.25 7.39 6.30
CA GLU A 229 16.67 7.14 7.63
C GLU A 229 15.42 6.26 7.51
N ILE A 230 14.53 6.60 6.56
CA ILE A 230 13.32 5.83 6.27
C ILE A 230 13.64 4.41 5.81
N LEU A 231 14.60 4.26 4.90
CA LEU A 231 15.06 2.95 4.45
C LEU A 231 15.70 2.14 5.58
N GLY A 232 16.39 2.79 6.53
CA GLY A 232 16.89 2.14 7.72
C GLY A 232 15.76 1.54 8.56
N ASP A 233 14.75 2.34 8.88
CA ASP A 233 13.61 1.93 9.70
C ASP A 233 12.73 0.89 9.00
N LEU A 234 12.59 0.99 7.67
CA LEU A 234 11.85 0.02 6.85
C LEU A 234 12.45 -1.39 6.89
N PHE A 235 13.77 -1.47 6.95
CA PHE A 235 14.49 -2.75 6.95
C PHE A 235 15.03 -3.09 8.33
N THR A 236 14.33 -2.67 9.36
CA THR A 236 14.63 -2.99 10.76
C THR A 236 13.34 -3.38 11.48
N ASP A 237 13.38 -4.48 12.23
CA ASP A 237 12.25 -4.92 13.05
C ASP A 237 12.11 -4.09 14.34
N SER A 238 11.07 -4.36 15.13
CA SER A 238 10.82 -3.63 16.38
C SER A 238 11.90 -3.81 17.45
N ASP A 239 12.69 -4.87 17.36
CA ASP A 239 13.78 -5.19 18.29
C ASP A 239 15.12 -4.62 17.81
N GLY A 240 15.15 -3.96 16.66
CA GLY A 240 16.35 -3.39 16.06
C GLY A 240 17.15 -4.36 15.20
N ASN A 241 16.61 -5.54 14.87
CA ASN A 241 17.29 -6.49 13.99
C ASN A 241 17.06 -6.13 12.53
N PRO A 242 18.06 -6.31 11.66
CA PRO A 242 17.90 -6.06 10.24
C PRO A 242 16.92 -7.05 9.60
N LEU A 243 15.98 -6.52 8.82
CA LEU A 243 15.12 -7.29 7.92
C LEU A 243 15.80 -7.49 6.57
N SER A 244 15.43 -8.56 5.86
CA SER A 244 16.00 -8.84 4.55
C SER A 244 15.57 -7.80 3.51
N ARG A 245 16.54 -7.37 2.70
CA ARG A 245 16.35 -6.53 1.51
C ARG A 245 16.25 -7.36 0.23
N ASP A 246 16.29 -8.69 0.34
CA ASP A 246 16.29 -9.58 -0.82
C ASP A 246 14.96 -9.48 -1.57
N GLY A 247 15.06 -9.43 -2.90
CA GLY A 247 13.91 -9.28 -3.80
C GLY A 247 13.36 -7.86 -3.92
N TRP A 248 13.84 -6.90 -3.12
CA TRP A 248 13.54 -5.49 -3.29
C TRP A 248 14.37 -4.88 -4.42
N MET A 249 13.74 -4.01 -5.19
CA MET A 249 14.34 -3.28 -6.30
C MET A 249 13.97 -1.80 -6.20
N GLU A 250 14.86 -0.94 -6.70
CA GLU A 250 14.59 0.48 -6.91
C GLU A 250 14.13 0.69 -8.35
N LEU A 251 13.09 1.50 -8.55
CA LEU A 251 12.67 1.90 -9.90
C LEU A 251 13.77 2.73 -10.56
N ALA A 252 13.92 2.56 -11.87
CA ALA A 252 14.75 3.47 -12.64
C ALA A 252 14.22 4.91 -12.52
N GLN A 253 15.12 5.85 -12.23
CA GLN A 253 14.86 7.29 -12.27
C GLN A 253 15.18 7.83 -13.64
#